data_AF-A0A957FGP2-F1
#
_entry.id   AF-A0A957FGP2-F1
#
_cell.length_a   1.000
_cell.length_b   1.000
_cell.length_c   1.000
_cell.angle_alpha   90.00
_cell.angle_beta   90.00
_cell.angle_gamma   90.00
#
_symmetry.space_group_name_H-M   'P 1'
#
loop_
_entity.id
_entity.type
_entity.pdbx_description
1 polymer ?
#
loop_
_entity_poly.entity_id
_entity_poly.type
_entity_poly.pdbx_seq_one_letter_code
_entity_poly.pdbx_strand_id
1 'polypeptide(L)'
;KPLTYAAALSPVAGAAPAWTPADLLWDVKVDYGQVDGSTYAPVNYDGRFHGPVRLRAALANSYNVPAVLLLQDVGVPRLIEFARAMGIDSWQADPARYGLSLTLGGGEVTPLELTSAYGVFANGGQRVPPTAILRVTDSAGAVLLDNARPAPQPVLDPRVAFLISDILDDDAARVPAMGRDNPLALPFPAAAKTGTTNDFRDNWTVGYTPGLVVGVWTGNTDNGEMLDISGLTGAAPLWRDYMQAVYADYDLLAALAVDGMPPNNEFVPPAGLEQRPLCALSSVTAGAADCAPAGSEWLLSESLAPKTPAPAGLVAWEQLEPAVWRMPALPLPPLPLEIVNPEADDDAPPAQLFCHFAVETAVATLPPDALPQLFLAPPRNPESLKAAHEWAQANGVALLPTAACSDELLALARDPNRVAVYRIATPQAGDTVSGVLPIVGTADFEPGVVQFYKIELGIPQGGADVQWVTLGETHSAPVVNGTLEMLHADALAPGSYLLRLIVVKDSNYVGEPHTIQITVGS
;
A
#
# COMPACT_ATOMS: atom_id res chain seq x y z
N LYS A 1 -3.62 -15.33 2.06
CA LYS A 1 -2.68 -14.18 1.95
C LYS A 1 -1.20 -14.56 1.84
N PRO A 2 -0.45 -15.10 2.83
CA PRO A 2 1.00 -15.31 2.67
C PRO A 2 1.42 -16.09 1.41
N LEU A 3 0.62 -17.08 1.00
CA LEU A 3 0.83 -17.82 -0.25
C LEU A 3 0.73 -16.93 -1.50
N THR A 4 -0.24 -16.02 -1.56
CA THR A 4 -0.39 -15.04 -2.66
C THR A 4 0.80 -14.10 -2.74
N TYR A 5 1.25 -13.61 -1.59
CA TYR A 5 2.38 -12.71 -1.51
C TYR A 5 3.69 -13.44 -1.86
N ALA A 6 3.87 -14.66 -1.39
CA ALA A 6 5.00 -15.51 -1.76
C ALA A 6 5.02 -15.78 -3.28
N ALA A 7 3.85 -16.09 -3.87
CA ALA A 7 3.73 -16.26 -5.31
C ALA A 7 4.08 -14.97 -6.08
N ALA A 8 3.69 -13.79 -5.58
CA ALA A 8 4.02 -12.50 -6.18
C ALA A 8 5.52 -12.17 -6.13
N LEU A 9 6.15 -12.47 -5.00
CA LEU A 9 7.58 -12.27 -4.75
C LEU A 9 8.46 -13.33 -5.43
N SER A 10 7.87 -14.38 -5.99
CA SER A 10 8.60 -15.46 -6.64
C SER A 10 8.95 -15.12 -8.10
N PRO A 11 10.23 -15.31 -8.52
CA PRO A 11 10.63 -15.24 -9.93
C PRO A 11 9.81 -16.18 -10.83
N VAL A 12 9.64 -15.81 -12.10
CA VAL A 12 8.96 -16.65 -13.11
C VAL A 12 9.89 -16.88 -14.29
N ALA A 13 10.14 -18.14 -14.64
CA ALA A 13 10.85 -18.52 -15.87
C ALA A 13 12.19 -17.78 -16.10
N GLY A 14 12.93 -17.46 -15.01
CA GLY A 14 14.21 -16.75 -15.07
C GLY A 14 14.11 -15.23 -15.16
N ALA A 15 12.90 -14.65 -15.12
CA ALA A 15 12.70 -13.22 -14.96
C ALA A 15 12.68 -12.83 -13.48
N ALA A 16 13.11 -11.60 -13.19
CA ALA A 16 12.98 -10.97 -11.87
C ALA A 16 11.51 -11.05 -11.38
N PRO A 17 11.28 -11.09 -10.06
CA PRO A 17 9.92 -11.12 -9.53
C PRO A 17 9.15 -9.86 -9.95
N ALA A 18 7.86 -10.03 -10.22
CA ALA A 18 6.99 -8.92 -10.60
C ALA A 18 6.78 -7.94 -9.44
N TRP A 19 6.87 -8.44 -8.21
CA TRP A 19 6.66 -7.66 -6.99
C TRP A 19 7.83 -7.81 -6.03
N THR A 20 8.01 -6.79 -5.20
CA THR A 20 8.96 -6.69 -4.12
C THR A 20 8.25 -6.21 -2.85
N PRO A 21 8.83 -6.40 -1.65
CA PRO A 21 8.23 -5.89 -0.42
C PRO A 21 8.03 -4.37 -0.35
N ALA A 22 8.81 -3.62 -1.12
CA ALA A 22 8.73 -2.16 -1.23
C ALA A 22 7.77 -1.66 -2.32
N ASP A 23 7.22 -2.54 -3.17
CA ASP A 23 6.24 -2.13 -4.18
C ASP A 23 4.96 -1.59 -3.53
N LEU A 24 4.34 -0.67 -4.26
CA LEU A 24 3.12 0.00 -3.82
C LEU A 24 1.88 -0.79 -4.26
N LEU A 25 1.01 -1.08 -3.29
CA LEU A 25 -0.35 -1.57 -3.50
C LEU A 25 -1.32 -0.46 -3.07
N TRP A 26 -2.28 -0.17 -3.93
CA TRP A 26 -3.28 0.87 -3.68
C TRP A 26 -4.48 0.29 -2.94
N ASP A 27 -4.58 0.57 -1.65
CA ASP A 27 -5.73 0.25 -0.82
C ASP A 27 -6.80 1.32 -0.95
N VAL A 28 -7.52 1.29 -2.07
CA VAL A 28 -8.60 2.21 -2.44
C VAL A 28 -9.86 1.42 -2.80
N LYS A 29 -11.02 2.08 -2.96
CA LYS A 29 -12.23 1.39 -3.40
C LYS A 29 -12.01 0.78 -4.78
N VAL A 30 -12.32 -0.50 -4.94
CA VAL A 30 -12.24 -1.24 -6.20
C VAL A 30 -13.47 -2.12 -6.36
N ASP A 31 -14.05 -2.10 -7.55
CA ASP A 31 -15.24 -2.88 -7.91
C ASP A 31 -14.90 -3.82 -9.08
N TYR A 32 -15.17 -5.12 -8.91
CA TYR A 32 -14.90 -6.15 -9.92
C TYR A 32 -16.20 -6.70 -10.49
N GLY A 33 -16.47 -6.44 -11.77
CA GLY A 33 -17.58 -7.05 -12.49
C GLY A 33 -17.46 -8.58 -12.54
N GLN A 34 -18.56 -9.28 -12.24
CA GLN A 34 -18.64 -10.74 -12.28
C GLN A 34 -19.39 -11.21 -13.54
N VAL A 35 -19.16 -12.47 -13.93
CA VAL A 35 -19.79 -13.07 -15.13
C VAL A 35 -21.31 -13.12 -15.05
N ASP A 36 -21.86 -13.23 -13.84
CA ASP A 36 -23.30 -13.23 -13.58
C ASP A 36 -23.93 -11.83 -13.52
N GLY A 37 -23.15 -10.78 -13.78
CA GLY A 37 -23.57 -9.39 -13.72
C GLY A 37 -23.56 -8.79 -12.31
N SER A 38 -23.18 -9.56 -11.28
CA SER A 38 -22.94 -9.01 -9.94
C SER A 38 -21.60 -8.27 -9.86
N THR A 39 -21.38 -7.56 -8.76
CA THR A 39 -20.13 -6.86 -8.49
C THR A 39 -19.50 -7.40 -7.21
N TYR A 40 -18.23 -7.78 -7.29
CA TYR A 40 -17.42 -8.10 -6.12
C TYR A 40 -16.64 -6.86 -5.70
N ALA A 41 -16.91 -6.35 -4.50
CA ALA A 41 -16.29 -5.16 -3.95
C ALA A 41 -15.68 -5.50 -2.57
N PRO A 42 -14.40 -5.90 -2.51
CA PRO A 42 -13.77 -6.25 -1.24
C PRO A 42 -13.63 -5.00 -0.35
N VAL A 43 -13.75 -5.20 0.97
CA VAL A 43 -13.52 -4.17 1.99
C VAL A 43 -12.52 -4.67 3.02
N ASN A 44 -11.78 -3.76 3.64
CA ASN A 44 -10.94 -4.09 4.79
C ASN A 44 -11.78 -4.34 6.04
N TYR A 45 -11.21 -5.09 6.98
CA TYR A 45 -11.89 -5.44 8.23
C TYR A 45 -12.31 -4.21 9.06
N ASP A 46 -11.53 -3.14 9.00
CA ASP A 46 -11.81 -1.87 9.69
C ASP A 46 -12.77 -0.95 8.91
N GLY A 47 -13.24 -1.38 7.74
CA GLY A 47 -14.15 -0.63 6.87
C GLY A 47 -13.52 0.59 6.19
N ARG A 48 -12.18 0.73 6.21
CA ARG A 48 -11.46 1.89 5.66
C ARG A 48 -10.57 1.51 4.49
N PHE A 49 -10.19 2.52 3.72
CA PHE A 49 -9.20 2.44 2.64
C PHE A 49 -7.98 3.26 3.06
N HIS A 50 -6.79 2.68 3.00
CA HIS A 50 -5.55 3.27 3.52
C HIS A 50 -4.73 4.02 2.45
N GLY A 51 -5.20 4.06 1.20
CA GLY A 51 -4.49 4.68 0.10
C GLY A 51 -3.23 3.88 -0.28
N PRO A 52 -2.10 4.53 -0.59
CA PRO A 52 -0.89 3.84 -1.01
C PRO A 52 -0.21 3.14 0.19
N VAL A 53 -0.12 1.82 0.13
CA VAL A 53 0.59 0.99 1.13
C VAL A 53 1.65 0.14 0.46
N ARG A 54 2.78 -0.10 1.15
CA ARG A 54 3.78 -1.06 0.67
C ARG A 54 3.26 -2.49 0.79
N LEU A 55 3.75 -3.40 -0.07
CA LEU A 55 3.44 -4.83 0.00
C LEU A 55 3.71 -5.41 1.40
N ARG A 56 4.84 -5.06 2.03
CA ARG A 56 5.13 -5.40 3.45
C ARG A 56 3.97 -5.01 4.36
N ALA A 57 3.61 -3.73 4.36
CA ALA A 57 2.60 -3.17 5.25
C ALA A 57 1.23 -3.81 4.99
N ALA A 58 0.88 -4.06 3.72
CA ALA A 58 -0.37 -4.70 3.34
C ALA A 58 -0.47 -6.14 3.89
N LEU A 59 0.60 -6.94 3.78
CA LEU A 59 0.63 -8.31 4.32
C LEU A 59 0.60 -8.32 5.85
N ALA A 60 1.46 -7.51 6.47
CA ALA A 60 1.60 -7.42 7.93
C ALA A 60 0.28 -7.01 8.60
N ASN A 61 -0.40 -5.99 8.06
CA ASN A 61 -1.69 -5.52 8.57
C ASN A 61 -2.88 -6.35 8.08
N SER A 62 -2.64 -7.29 7.17
CA SER A 62 -3.70 -8.11 6.59
C SER A 62 -4.79 -7.30 5.89
N TYR A 63 -4.44 -6.29 5.10
CA TYR A 63 -5.43 -5.61 4.27
C TYR A 63 -5.98 -6.55 3.19
N ASN A 64 -7.27 -6.44 2.91
CA ASN A 64 -8.00 -7.32 2.00
C ASN A 64 -7.85 -6.85 0.56
N VAL A 65 -8.04 -5.55 0.31
CA VAL A 65 -8.04 -4.97 -1.03
C VAL A 65 -6.68 -5.13 -1.71
N PRO A 66 -5.54 -4.73 -1.09
CA PRO A 66 -4.20 -5.02 -1.62
C PRO A 66 -3.96 -6.50 -1.95
N ALA A 67 -4.47 -7.43 -1.14
CA ALA A 67 -4.27 -8.86 -1.37
C ALA A 67 -5.05 -9.35 -2.59
N VAL A 68 -6.27 -8.84 -2.80
CA VAL A 68 -7.10 -9.11 -3.98
C VAL A 68 -6.45 -8.57 -5.25
N LEU A 69 -5.96 -7.33 -5.20
CA LEU A 69 -5.21 -6.71 -6.30
C LEU A 69 -3.97 -7.51 -6.66
N LEU A 70 -3.22 -7.96 -5.65
CA LEU A 70 -2.04 -8.78 -5.86
C LEU A 70 -2.41 -10.13 -6.49
N LEU A 71 -3.52 -10.76 -6.08
CA LEU A 71 -3.99 -12.00 -6.72
C LEU A 71 -4.48 -11.78 -8.15
N GLN A 72 -5.09 -10.64 -8.45
CA GLN A 72 -5.50 -10.30 -9.82
C GLN A 72 -4.28 -10.25 -10.76
N ASP A 73 -3.18 -9.63 -10.32
CA ASP A 73 -1.95 -9.54 -11.10
C ASP A 73 -1.19 -10.88 -11.18
N VAL A 74 -1.08 -11.60 -10.05
CA VAL A 74 -0.42 -12.91 -9.99
C VAL A 74 -1.19 -13.99 -10.77
N GLY A 75 -2.51 -13.90 -10.77
CA GLY A 75 -3.43 -14.88 -11.34
C GLY A 75 -3.80 -16.02 -10.40
N VAL A 76 -5.09 -16.37 -10.38
CA VAL A 76 -5.64 -17.52 -9.64
C VAL A 76 -4.95 -18.85 -9.99
N PRO A 77 -4.69 -19.19 -11.26
CA PRO A 77 -4.01 -20.45 -11.61
C PRO A 77 -2.65 -20.59 -10.94
N ARG A 78 -1.87 -19.51 -10.91
CA ARG A 78 -0.54 -19.49 -10.29
C ARG A 78 -0.61 -19.69 -8.79
N LEU A 79 -1.57 -19.06 -8.11
CA LEU A 79 -1.77 -19.28 -6.67
C LEU A 79 -2.11 -20.74 -6.37
N ILE A 80 -2.96 -21.39 -7.17
CA ILE A 80 -3.32 -22.80 -6.99
C ILE A 80 -2.10 -23.70 -7.17
N GLU A 81 -1.32 -23.51 -8.24
CA GLU A 81 -0.09 -24.25 -8.49
C GLU A 81 0.88 -24.12 -7.30
N PHE A 82 1.09 -22.88 -6.85
CA PHE A 82 1.99 -22.56 -5.74
C PHE A 82 1.51 -23.18 -4.42
N ALA A 83 0.23 -23.06 -4.08
CA ALA A 83 -0.36 -23.64 -2.88
C ALA A 83 -0.25 -25.17 -2.86
N ARG A 84 -0.51 -25.83 -4.00
CA ARG A 84 -0.36 -27.28 -4.13
C ARG A 84 1.09 -27.73 -3.98
N ALA A 85 2.04 -26.99 -4.57
CA ALA A 85 3.47 -27.26 -4.38
C ALA A 85 3.89 -27.18 -2.90
N MET A 86 3.27 -26.28 -2.13
CA MET A 86 3.47 -26.15 -0.68
C MET A 86 2.73 -27.22 0.15
N GLY A 87 1.90 -28.07 -0.46
CA GLY A 87 1.22 -29.18 0.21
C GLY A 87 -0.26 -28.95 0.55
N ILE A 88 -0.91 -27.97 -0.08
CA ILE A 88 -2.37 -27.82 -0.02
C ILE A 88 -2.99 -28.69 -1.11
N ASP A 89 -3.27 -29.95 -0.78
CA ASP A 89 -3.76 -30.95 -1.74
C ASP A 89 -5.29 -30.86 -1.94
N SER A 90 -6.02 -30.31 -0.95
CA SER A 90 -7.46 -30.09 -0.96
C SER A 90 -7.95 -29.18 -2.10
N TRP A 91 -7.12 -28.25 -2.57
CA TRP A 91 -7.50 -27.31 -3.63
C TRP A 91 -7.53 -28.00 -4.99
N GLN A 92 -8.66 -27.89 -5.69
CA GLN A 92 -8.82 -28.51 -7.00
C GLN A 92 -7.91 -27.84 -8.03
N ALA A 93 -7.41 -28.65 -8.98
CA ALA A 93 -6.50 -28.15 -10.00
C ALA A 93 -7.17 -27.23 -11.03
N ASP A 94 -8.49 -27.33 -11.20
CA ASP A 94 -9.26 -26.48 -12.12
C ASP A 94 -9.46 -25.06 -11.53
N PRO A 95 -8.79 -24.03 -12.07
CA PRO A 95 -8.86 -22.67 -11.54
C PRO A 95 -10.24 -22.03 -11.74
N ALA A 96 -11.07 -22.53 -12.66
CA ALA A 96 -12.39 -21.96 -12.93
C ALA A 96 -13.36 -22.06 -11.75
N ARG A 97 -13.02 -22.86 -10.73
CA ARG A 97 -13.77 -22.98 -9.48
C ARG A 97 -13.46 -21.89 -8.46
N TYR A 98 -12.42 -21.10 -8.70
CA TYR A 98 -11.91 -20.12 -7.76
C TYR A 98 -11.94 -18.71 -8.35
N GLY A 99 -12.34 -17.74 -7.53
CA GLY A 99 -12.28 -16.32 -7.86
C GLY A 99 -11.20 -15.59 -7.06
N LEU A 100 -11.19 -14.26 -7.18
CA LEU A 100 -10.26 -13.40 -6.43
C LEU A 100 -10.43 -13.47 -4.90
N SER A 101 -11.56 -13.98 -4.41
CA SER A 101 -11.77 -14.27 -2.99
C SER A 101 -10.84 -15.36 -2.45
N LEU A 102 -10.19 -16.16 -3.30
CA LEU A 102 -9.27 -17.23 -2.89
C LEU A 102 -8.15 -16.71 -1.97
N THR A 103 -7.58 -15.54 -2.25
CA THR A 103 -6.53 -14.95 -1.39
C THR A 103 -7.03 -14.59 0.01
N LEU A 104 -8.33 -14.33 0.15
CA LEU A 104 -9.03 -13.99 1.39
C LEU A 104 -9.58 -15.22 2.12
N GLY A 105 -9.29 -16.44 1.64
CA GLY A 105 -9.74 -17.68 2.27
C GLY A 105 -10.95 -18.33 1.62
N GLY A 106 -11.29 -17.97 0.38
CA GLY A 106 -12.37 -18.62 -0.38
C GLY A 106 -12.09 -20.09 -0.79
N GLY A 107 -11.00 -20.70 -0.34
CA GLY A 107 -10.65 -22.10 -0.58
C GLY A 107 -10.42 -22.86 0.72
N GLU A 108 -11.19 -23.92 0.93
CA GLU A 108 -11.13 -24.75 2.15
C GLU A 108 -9.81 -25.54 2.24
N VAL A 109 -9.27 -25.63 3.46
CA VAL A 109 -8.02 -26.35 3.79
C VAL A 109 -8.13 -27.01 5.14
N THR A 110 -7.43 -28.13 5.35
CA THR A 110 -7.32 -28.72 6.68
C THR A 110 -6.27 -27.97 7.53
N PRO A 111 -6.39 -27.99 8.88
CA PRO A 111 -5.35 -27.42 9.74
C PRO A 111 -3.96 -28.01 9.48
N LEU A 112 -3.89 -29.32 9.18
CA LEU A 112 -2.62 -30.00 8.91
C LEU A 112 -1.98 -29.50 7.60
N GLU A 113 -2.73 -29.39 6.51
CA GLU A 113 -2.22 -28.87 5.23
C GLU A 113 -1.71 -27.44 5.38
N LEU A 114 -2.51 -26.55 6.00
CA LEU A 114 -2.13 -25.15 6.15
C LEU A 114 -0.90 -24.98 7.04
N THR A 115 -0.84 -25.69 8.17
CA THR A 115 0.32 -25.68 9.07
C THR A 115 1.57 -26.19 8.36
N SER A 116 1.43 -27.26 7.58
CA SER A 116 2.54 -27.85 6.82
C SER A 116 3.04 -26.92 5.72
N ALA A 117 2.14 -26.20 5.04
CA ALA A 117 2.51 -25.18 4.07
C ALA A 117 3.31 -24.05 4.71
N TYR A 118 2.96 -23.60 5.92
CA TYR A 118 3.77 -22.61 6.65
C TYR A 118 5.14 -23.16 7.07
N GLY A 119 5.25 -24.47 7.31
CA GLY A 119 6.53 -25.15 7.53
C GLY A 119 7.52 -24.99 6.38
N VAL A 120 7.04 -24.77 5.14
CA VAL A 120 7.91 -24.45 3.99
C VAL A 120 8.61 -23.10 4.19
N PHE A 121 7.90 -22.08 4.71
CA PHE A 121 8.53 -20.79 5.00
C PHE A 121 9.55 -20.91 6.13
N ALA A 122 9.17 -21.57 7.22
CA ALA A 122 10.04 -21.84 8.37
C ALA A 122 11.35 -22.55 7.97
N ASN A 123 11.24 -23.51 7.04
CA ASN A 123 12.34 -24.37 6.60
C ASN A 123 13.01 -23.85 5.31
N GLY A 124 13.03 -22.53 5.08
CA GLY A 124 13.79 -21.91 3.99
C GLY A 124 13.36 -22.37 2.59
N GLY A 125 12.09 -22.67 2.38
CA GLY A 125 11.52 -23.08 1.10
C GLY A 125 11.49 -24.58 0.83
N GLN A 126 11.87 -25.40 1.82
CA GLN A 126 11.89 -26.85 1.72
C GLN A 126 10.62 -27.47 2.31
N ARG A 127 9.84 -28.14 1.47
CA ARG A 127 8.67 -28.92 1.90
C ARG A 127 9.10 -30.25 2.49
N VAL A 128 8.62 -30.53 3.69
CA VAL A 128 8.77 -31.83 4.36
C VAL A 128 7.39 -32.41 4.63
N PRO A 129 7.06 -33.61 4.13
CA PRO A 129 5.77 -34.25 4.40
C PRO A 129 5.55 -34.51 5.90
N PRO A 130 4.37 -34.17 6.46
CA PRO A 130 4.04 -34.50 7.83
C PRO A 130 4.09 -36.02 8.07
N THR A 131 4.87 -36.45 9.05
CA THR A 131 5.11 -37.87 9.32
C THR A 131 4.83 -38.16 10.79
N ALA A 132 3.78 -38.93 11.09
CA ALA A 132 3.42 -39.31 12.46
C ALA A 132 4.11 -40.61 12.92
N ILE A 133 4.35 -41.55 12.00
CA ILE A 133 4.99 -42.84 12.30
C ILE A 133 6.44 -42.78 11.83
N LEU A 134 7.36 -42.55 12.78
CA LEU A 134 8.79 -42.40 12.49
C LEU A 134 9.50 -43.75 12.30
N ARG A 135 9.14 -44.77 13.09
CA ARG A 135 9.80 -46.07 13.05
C ARG A 135 8.87 -47.18 13.49
N VAL A 136 8.91 -48.31 12.78
CA VAL A 136 8.20 -49.55 13.15
C VAL A 136 9.22 -50.66 13.28
N THR A 137 9.16 -51.42 14.38
CA THR A 137 10.02 -52.58 14.63
C THR A 137 9.21 -53.82 14.93
N ASP A 138 9.74 -55.00 14.60
CA ASP A 138 9.18 -56.27 15.08
C ASP A 138 9.58 -56.57 16.54
N SER A 139 9.10 -57.70 17.07
CA SER A 139 9.40 -58.13 18.45
C SER A 139 10.86 -58.54 18.67
N ALA A 140 11.62 -58.80 17.61
CA ALA A 140 13.05 -59.07 17.65
C ALA A 140 13.89 -57.79 17.54
N GLY A 141 13.25 -56.63 17.36
CA GLY A 141 13.91 -55.34 17.18
C GLY A 141 14.35 -55.04 15.75
N ALA A 142 13.98 -55.88 14.77
CA ALA A 142 14.26 -55.60 13.37
C ALA A 142 13.40 -54.43 12.88
N VAL A 143 14.01 -53.50 12.14
CA VAL A 143 13.33 -52.31 11.61
C VAL A 143 12.52 -52.71 10.37
N LEU A 144 11.22 -52.51 10.43
CA LEU A 144 10.28 -52.76 9.32
C LEU A 144 10.01 -51.49 8.51
N LEU A 145 10.09 -50.32 9.16
CA LEU A 145 9.89 -49.00 8.55
C LEU A 145 10.74 -47.97 9.30
N ASP A 146 11.41 -47.10 8.56
CA ASP A 146 12.11 -45.93 9.08
C ASP A 146 11.79 -44.71 8.22
N ASN A 147 10.95 -43.83 8.75
CA ASN A 147 10.56 -42.55 8.18
C ASN A 147 11.11 -41.38 9.03
N ALA A 148 12.11 -41.59 9.88
CA ALA A 148 12.60 -40.55 10.77
C ALA A 148 13.23 -39.35 10.03
N ARG A 149 13.53 -39.51 8.73
CA ARG A 149 14.19 -38.50 7.89
C ARG A 149 13.52 -38.42 6.51
N PRO A 150 12.29 -37.89 6.40
CA PRO A 150 11.69 -37.63 5.09
C PRO A 150 12.58 -36.70 4.26
N ALA A 151 12.72 -37.00 2.97
CA ALA A 151 13.55 -36.17 2.08
C ALA A 151 12.87 -34.81 1.83
N PRO A 152 13.56 -33.68 2.10
CA PRO A 152 13.03 -32.36 1.81
C PRO A 152 12.92 -32.13 0.30
N GLN A 153 11.87 -31.40 -0.11
CA GLN A 153 11.63 -31.02 -1.50
C GLN A 153 11.72 -29.50 -1.65
N PRO A 154 12.60 -28.96 -2.51
CA PRO A 154 12.68 -27.52 -2.73
C PRO A 154 11.49 -27.08 -3.56
N VAL A 155 10.59 -26.30 -2.96
CA VAL A 155 9.35 -25.83 -3.61
C VAL A 155 9.25 -24.31 -3.65
N LEU A 156 10.09 -23.61 -2.89
CA LEU A 156 10.14 -22.16 -2.85
C LEU A 156 11.60 -21.68 -2.78
N ASP A 157 11.90 -20.57 -3.47
CA ASP A 157 13.19 -19.91 -3.36
C ASP A 157 13.43 -19.47 -1.89
N PRO A 158 14.57 -19.84 -1.27
CA PRO A 158 14.85 -19.49 0.12
C PRO A 158 14.83 -17.97 0.37
N ARG A 159 15.16 -17.14 -0.65
CA ARG A 159 15.08 -15.68 -0.56
C ARG A 159 13.64 -15.23 -0.34
N VAL A 160 12.68 -15.84 -1.03
CA VAL A 160 11.25 -15.53 -0.89
C VAL A 160 10.71 -16.03 0.45
N ALA A 161 11.13 -17.23 0.89
CA ALA A 161 10.77 -17.75 2.21
C ALA A 161 11.23 -16.81 3.34
N PHE A 162 12.46 -16.28 3.22
CA PHE A 162 12.98 -15.26 4.12
C PHE A 162 12.15 -13.97 4.06
N LEU A 163 11.87 -13.41 2.88
CA LEU A 163 11.08 -12.17 2.77
C LEU A 163 9.69 -12.28 3.41
N ILE A 164 9.01 -13.43 3.24
CA ILE A 164 7.72 -13.68 3.90
C ILE A 164 7.89 -13.77 5.42
N SER A 165 8.93 -14.45 5.90
CA SER A 165 9.23 -14.56 7.33
C SER A 165 9.53 -13.18 7.93
N ASP A 166 10.36 -12.39 7.27
CA ASP A 166 10.78 -11.05 7.68
C ASP A 166 9.61 -10.05 7.70
N ILE A 167 8.63 -10.17 6.79
CA ILE A 167 7.38 -9.39 6.85
C ILE A 167 6.48 -9.86 8.00
N LEU A 168 6.34 -11.17 8.20
CA LEU A 168 5.44 -11.74 9.20
C LEU A 168 6.01 -11.73 10.62
N ASP A 169 7.31 -11.49 10.79
CA ASP A 169 8.01 -11.32 12.07
C ASP A 169 8.03 -9.84 12.52
N ASP A 170 7.92 -8.90 11.58
CA ASP A 170 7.93 -7.46 11.85
C ASP A 170 6.67 -6.97 12.60
N ASP A 171 6.83 -6.67 13.89
CA ASP A 171 5.77 -6.12 14.74
C ASP A 171 5.46 -4.66 14.39
N ALA A 172 6.46 -3.85 14.06
CA ALA A 172 6.24 -2.45 13.71
C ALA A 172 5.35 -2.31 12.47
N ALA A 173 5.53 -3.21 11.49
CA ALA A 173 4.71 -3.23 10.29
C ALA A 173 3.24 -3.58 10.55
N ARG A 174 2.91 -4.35 11.59
CA ARG A 174 1.51 -4.79 11.89
C ARG A 174 0.77 -3.91 12.89
N VAL A 175 1.47 -3.00 13.59
CA VAL A 175 0.87 -2.08 14.57
C VAL A 175 -0.37 -1.33 14.04
N PRO A 176 -0.40 -0.81 12.79
CA PRO A 176 -1.57 -0.07 12.31
C PRO A 176 -2.90 -0.82 12.43
N ALA A 177 -2.93 -2.12 12.13
CA ALA A 177 -4.16 -2.92 12.21
C ALA A 177 -4.29 -3.73 13.51
N MET A 178 -3.17 -4.16 14.13
CA MET A 178 -3.20 -5.08 15.27
C MET A 178 -2.96 -4.40 16.62
N GLY A 179 -2.54 -3.13 16.61
CA GLY A 179 -2.10 -2.43 17.82
C GLY A 179 -0.73 -2.90 18.34
N ARG A 180 -0.25 -2.19 19.35
CA ARG A 180 0.94 -2.59 20.12
C ARG A 180 0.58 -3.71 21.10
N ASP A 181 1.58 -4.47 21.54
CA ASP A 181 1.43 -5.58 22.50
C ASP A 181 0.41 -6.64 22.05
N ASN A 182 0.31 -6.84 20.73
CA ASN A 182 -0.61 -7.82 20.16
C ASN A 182 -0.13 -9.26 20.44
N PRO A 183 -1.01 -10.28 20.37
CA PRO A 183 -0.62 -11.66 20.70
C PRO A 183 0.45 -12.29 19.77
N LEU A 184 0.73 -11.69 18.61
CA LEU A 184 1.80 -12.15 17.72
C LEU A 184 3.17 -11.58 18.12
N ALA A 185 3.23 -10.59 19.01
CA ALA A 185 4.46 -10.00 19.53
C ALA A 185 5.05 -10.90 20.63
N LEU A 186 5.93 -11.81 20.22
CA LEU A 186 6.68 -12.68 21.13
C LEU A 186 8.04 -12.04 21.51
N PRO A 187 8.63 -12.42 22.66
CA PRO A 187 9.95 -11.91 23.08
C PRO A 187 11.13 -12.51 22.29
N PHE A 188 10.84 -13.29 21.25
CA PHE A 188 11.79 -13.93 20.34
C PHE A 188 11.20 -13.91 18.92
N PRO A 189 12.04 -14.00 17.87
CA PRO A 189 11.57 -13.99 16.48
C PRO A 189 10.54 -15.09 16.22
N ALA A 190 9.38 -14.69 15.73
CA ALA A 190 8.28 -15.57 15.36
C ALA A 190 7.43 -14.90 14.27
N ALA A 191 7.49 -15.47 13.07
CA ALA A 191 6.67 -15.06 11.96
C ALA A 191 5.26 -15.63 12.13
N ALA A 192 4.23 -14.79 12.11
CA ALA A 192 2.87 -15.26 12.34
C ALA A 192 1.82 -14.53 11.50
N LYS A 193 0.71 -15.24 11.23
CA LYS A 193 -0.43 -14.67 10.53
C LYS A 193 -1.76 -15.14 11.11
N THR A 194 -2.61 -14.16 11.41
CA THR A 194 -4.02 -14.37 11.77
C THR A 194 -4.90 -14.61 10.55
N GLY A 195 -6.03 -15.30 10.75
CA GLY A 195 -7.13 -15.41 9.79
C GLY A 195 -8.48 -15.32 10.52
N THR A 196 -9.42 -14.60 9.91
CA THR A 196 -10.81 -14.47 10.37
C THR A 196 -11.70 -14.63 9.13
N THR A 197 -12.68 -15.52 9.17
CA THR A 197 -13.68 -15.61 8.08
C THR A 197 -14.72 -14.50 8.23
N ASN A 198 -15.29 -14.04 7.11
CA ASN A 198 -16.25 -12.92 7.11
C ASN A 198 -17.48 -13.15 8.00
N ASP A 199 -17.88 -14.42 8.17
CA ASP A 199 -19.04 -14.82 8.99
C ASP A 199 -18.65 -15.18 10.43
N PHE A 200 -17.41 -14.88 10.85
CA PHE A 200 -16.88 -15.17 12.20
C PHE A 200 -17.01 -16.65 12.60
N ARG A 201 -16.95 -17.57 11.64
CA ARG A 201 -17.07 -19.02 11.88
C ARG A 201 -15.75 -19.67 12.20
N ASP A 202 -14.66 -19.11 11.68
CA ASP A 202 -13.31 -19.65 11.80
C ASP A 202 -12.32 -18.56 12.17
N ASN A 203 -11.59 -18.85 13.23
CA ASN A 203 -10.47 -18.05 13.69
C ASN A 203 -9.20 -18.88 13.62
N TRP A 204 -8.21 -18.35 12.94
CA TRP A 204 -6.94 -19.00 12.68
C TRP A 204 -5.78 -18.16 13.19
N THR A 205 -4.74 -18.83 13.67
CA THR A 205 -3.39 -18.28 13.75
C THR A 205 -2.42 -19.37 13.37
N VAL A 206 -1.59 -19.09 12.36
CA VAL A 206 -0.48 -19.96 11.99
C VAL A 206 0.79 -19.15 12.11
N GLY A 207 1.73 -19.65 12.88
CA GLY A 207 2.99 -18.97 13.09
C GLY A 207 4.11 -19.94 13.39
N TYR A 208 5.34 -19.46 13.22
CA TYR A 208 6.52 -20.29 13.22
C TYR A 208 7.78 -19.52 13.62
N THR A 209 8.75 -20.29 14.09
CA THR A 209 10.17 -19.95 14.16
C THR A 209 10.91 -20.81 13.12
N PRO A 210 12.25 -20.67 12.97
CA PRO A 210 13.02 -21.61 12.16
C PRO A 210 12.92 -23.08 12.59
N GLY A 211 12.51 -23.36 13.84
CA GLY A 211 12.49 -24.72 14.41
C GLY A 211 11.11 -25.34 14.63
N LEU A 212 10.04 -24.53 14.61
CA LEU A 212 8.71 -24.98 14.99
C LEU A 212 7.66 -24.20 14.23
N VAL A 213 6.66 -24.91 13.67
CA VAL A 213 5.45 -24.32 13.10
C VAL A 213 4.23 -24.80 13.88
N VAL A 214 3.33 -23.88 14.21
CA VAL A 214 2.12 -24.14 14.98
C VAL A 214 0.95 -23.47 14.29
N GLY A 215 -0.07 -24.27 13.97
CA GLY A 215 -1.36 -23.79 13.50
C GLY A 215 -2.43 -24.02 14.56
N VAL A 216 -3.17 -22.96 14.89
CA VAL A 216 -4.31 -23.00 15.79
C VAL A 216 -5.56 -22.59 15.02
N TRP A 217 -6.59 -23.43 15.10
CA TRP A 217 -7.93 -23.12 14.65
C TRP A 217 -8.89 -23.15 15.84
N THR A 218 -9.83 -22.21 15.83
CA THR A 218 -10.96 -22.16 16.76
C THR A 218 -12.22 -21.86 15.96
N GLY A 219 -13.29 -22.60 16.23
CA GLY A 219 -14.57 -22.51 15.55
C GLY A 219 -15.59 -23.43 16.20
N ASN A 220 -16.87 -23.24 15.90
CA ASN A 220 -17.91 -24.14 16.37
C ASN A 220 -17.95 -25.39 15.48
N THR A 221 -18.03 -26.58 16.08
CA THR A 221 -18.03 -27.86 15.34
C THR A 221 -19.28 -28.09 14.49
N ASP A 222 -20.33 -27.29 14.70
CA ASP A 222 -21.58 -27.28 13.93
C ASP A 222 -21.59 -26.21 12.82
N ASN A 223 -20.46 -25.52 12.59
CA ASN A 223 -20.31 -24.41 11.65
C ASN A 223 -21.19 -23.18 11.99
N GLY A 224 -21.65 -23.06 13.24
CA GLY A 224 -22.30 -21.85 13.74
C GLY A 224 -21.31 -20.70 13.89
N GLU A 225 -21.81 -19.46 13.79
CA GLU A 225 -21.02 -18.25 14.00
C GLU A 225 -20.52 -18.14 15.44
N MET A 226 -19.30 -17.64 15.63
CA MET A 226 -18.80 -17.27 16.94
C MET A 226 -19.15 -15.80 17.24
N LEU A 227 -19.33 -15.46 18.52
CA LEU A 227 -19.73 -14.12 18.94
C LEU A 227 -18.51 -13.27 19.31
N ASP A 228 -18.40 -12.08 18.71
CA ASP A 228 -17.42 -11.02 19.05
C ASP A 228 -15.95 -11.48 19.09
N ILE A 229 -15.55 -12.40 18.21
CA ILE A 229 -14.21 -13.01 18.24
C ILE A 229 -13.56 -13.06 16.86
N SER A 230 -12.29 -12.67 16.78
CA SER A 230 -11.49 -12.66 15.55
C SER A 230 -10.29 -13.61 15.68
N GLY A 231 -9.54 -13.83 14.59
CA GLY A 231 -8.29 -14.58 14.64
C GLY A 231 -7.31 -14.03 15.68
N LEU A 232 -7.30 -12.71 15.88
CA LEU A 232 -6.43 -12.03 16.85
C LEU A 232 -6.88 -12.21 18.30
N THR A 233 -8.18 -12.37 18.56
CA THR A 233 -8.72 -12.53 19.93
C THR A 233 -9.07 -13.98 20.30
N GLY A 234 -9.18 -14.88 19.33
CA GLY A 234 -9.49 -16.30 19.53
C GLY A 234 -8.27 -17.22 19.42
N ALA A 235 -7.75 -17.41 18.21
CA ALA A 235 -6.67 -18.35 17.96
C ALA A 235 -5.28 -17.83 18.38
N ALA A 236 -5.03 -16.52 18.24
CA ALA A 236 -3.71 -15.95 18.48
C ALA A 236 -3.22 -16.06 19.94
N PRO A 237 -4.07 -15.84 20.98
CA PRO A 237 -3.65 -16.04 22.36
C PRO A 237 -3.25 -17.49 22.67
N LEU A 238 -3.99 -18.47 22.14
CA LEU A 238 -3.67 -19.89 22.30
C LEU A 238 -2.33 -20.25 21.62
N TRP A 239 -2.12 -19.70 20.42
CA TRP A 239 -0.85 -19.84 19.70
C TRP A 239 0.31 -19.24 20.51
N ARG A 240 0.14 -18.01 21.03
CA ARG A 240 1.13 -17.33 21.87
C ARG A 240 1.50 -18.14 23.08
N ASP A 241 0.52 -18.60 23.85
CA ASP A 241 0.74 -19.35 25.07
C ASP A 241 1.49 -20.66 24.80
N TYR A 242 1.14 -21.37 23.71
CA TYR A 242 1.86 -22.58 23.29
C TYR A 242 3.31 -22.29 22.90
N MET A 243 3.54 -21.28 22.05
CA MET A 243 4.89 -20.90 21.63
C MET A 243 5.74 -20.48 22.82
N GLN A 244 5.20 -19.66 23.73
CA GLN A 244 5.92 -19.26 24.95
C GLN A 244 6.20 -20.44 25.88
N ALA A 245 5.26 -21.37 26.04
CA ALA A 245 5.47 -22.57 26.84
C ALA A 245 6.61 -23.45 26.30
N VAL A 246 6.66 -23.65 24.97
CA VAL A 246 7.74 -24.43 24.34
C VAL A 246 9.09 -23.75 24.50
N TYR A 247 9.16 -22.44 24.27
CA TYR A 247 10.43 -21.68 24.30
C TYR A 247 10.91 -21.32 25.71
N ALA A 248 10.05 -21.43 26.73
CA ALA A 248 10.43 -21.26 28.13
C ALA A 248 10.89 -22.58 28.79
N ASP A 249 10.67 -23.73 28.15
CA ASP A 249 11.00 -25.05 28.66
C ASP A 249 12.25 -25.63 27.97
N TYR A 250 13.26 -25.98 28.76
CA TYR A 250 14.53 -26.48 28.25
C TYR A 250 14.40 -27.84 27.55
N ASP A 251 13.57 -28.74 28.08
CA ASP A 251 13.42 -30.10 27.56
C ASP A 251 12.63 -30.07 26.24
N LEU A 252 11.60 -29.22 26.15
CA LEU A 252 10.85 -29.01 24.91
C LEU A 252 11.70 -28.35 23.82
N LEU A 253 12.50 -27.34 24.18
CA LEU A 253 13.41 -26.70 23.22
C LEU A 253 14.49 -27.68 22.73
N ALA A 254 15.03 -28.53 23.62
CA ALA A 254 15.98 -29.57 23.24
C ALA A 254 15.37 -30.61 22.28
N ALA A 255 14.06 -30.88 22.39
CA ALA A 255 13.34 -31.77 21.48
C ALA A 255 13.22 -31.23 20.04
N LEU A 256 13.40 -29.92 19.83
CA LEU A 256 13.41 -29.30 18.50
C LEU A 256 14.75 -29.43 17.77
N ALA A 257 15.77 -29.99 18.41
CA ALA A 257 17.09 -30.12 17.82
C ALA A 257 17.09 -31.09 16.62
N VAL A 258 17.69 -30.67 15.51
CA VAL A 258 17.89 -31.48 14.31
C VAL A 258 19.36 -31.90 14.24
N ASP A 259 19.62 -33.19 14.15
CA ASP A 259 20.98 -33.76 14.18
C ASP A 259 21.83 -33.28 15.38
N GLY A 260 21.17 -33.05 16.53
CA GLY A 260 21.81 -32.59 17.76
C GLY A 260 22.14 -31.10 17.78
N MET A 261 21.73 -30.33 16.77
CA MET A 261 21.86 -28.87 16.74
C MET A 261 20.51 -28.22 17.05
N PRO A 262 20.48 -27.21 17.95
CA PRO A 262 19.26 -26.46 18.18
C PRO A 262 18.86 -25.69 16.90
N PRO A 263 17.56 -25.41 16.71
CA PRO A 263 17.12 -24.57 15.60
C PRO A 263 17.71 -23.16 15.73
N ASN A 264 17.84 -22.46 14.60
CA ASN A 264 18.24 -21.05 14.61
C ASN A 264 17.25 -20.23 15.46
N ASN A 265 17.78 -19.28 16.21
CA ASN A 265 17.01 -18.36 17.03
C ASN A 265 16.55 -17.10 16.27
N GLU A 266 16.93 -16.96 15.00
CA GLU A 266 16.58 -15.86 14.10
C GLU A 266 16.36 -16.35 12.67
N PHE A 267 15.62 -15.58 11.88
CA PHE A 267 15.53 -15.78 10.44
C PHE A 267 16.79 -15.20 9.78
N VAL A 268 17.62 -16.05 9.20
CA VAL A 268 18.89 -15.63 8.59
C VAL A 268 18.69 -15.31 7.10
N PRO A 269 19.03 -14.11 6.61
CA PRO A 269 18.89 -13.77 5.20
C PRO A 269 19.83 -14.63 4.33
N PRO A 270 19.31 -15.36 3.32
CA PRO A 270 20.15 -16.07 2.37
C PRO A 270 20.88 -15.10 1.42
N ALA A 271 21.92 -15.60 0.75
CA ALA A 271 22.62 -14.85 -0.28
C ALA A 271 21.69 -14.42 -1.43
N GLY A 272 22.02 -13.30 -2.09
CA GLY A 272 21.23 -12.73 -3.18
C GLY A 272 20.08 -11.81 -2.74
N LEU A 273 20.09 -11.40 -1.46
CA LEU A 273 19.26 -10.34 -0.90
C LEU A 273 20.11 -9.13 -0.52
N GLU A 274 19.55 -7.94 -0.70
CA GLU A 274 20.18 -6.67 -0.34
C GLU A 274 19.16 -5.73 0.32
N GLN A 275 19.58 -5.00 1.34
CA GLN A 275 18.76 -3.91 1.91
C GLN A 275 18.93 -2.63 1.09
N ARG A 276 17.79 -1.99 0.77
CA ARG A 276 17.77 -0.69 0.08
C ARG A 276 17.01 0.35 0.89
N PRO A 277 17.51 1.59 0.98
CA PRO A 277 16.82 2.67 1.68
C PRO A 277 15.50 2.99 0.99
N LEU A 278 14.49 3.32 1.79
CA LEU A 278 13.15 3.68 1.32
C LEU A 278 12.85 5.16 1.62
N CYS A 279 11.96 5.75 0.82
CA CYS A 279 11.36 7.04 1.10
C CYS A 279 10.15 6.89 2.05
N ALA A 280 9.88 7.89 2.87
CA ALA A 280 8.60 8.00 3.54
C ALA A 280 7.54 8.36 2.49
N LEU A 281 6.54 7.49 2.28
CA LEU A 281 5.48 7.75 1.30
C LEU A 281 4.77 9.09 1.56
N SER A 282 4.61 9.47 2.83
CA SER A 282 4.03 10.76 3.25
C SER A 282 4.85 11.98 2.87
N SER A 283 6.13 11.82 2.49
CA SER A 283 6.98 12.90 1.99
C SER A 283 6.93 13.07 0.46
N VAL A 284 6.26 12.16 -0.25
CA VAL A 284 6.09 12.23 -1.70
C VAL A 284 4.85 13.07 -2.02
N THR A 285 4.98 14.37 -1.83
CA THR A 285 3.94 15.36 -2.12
C THR A 285 4.18 16.05 -3.47
N ALA A 286 3.15 16.63 -4.06
CA ALA A 286 3.27 17.39 -5.31
C ALA A 286 4.36 18.49 -5.22
N GLY A 287 5.31 18.46 -6.16
CA GLY A 287 6.46 19.37 -6.20
C GLY A 287 7.62 19.02 -5.26
N ALA A 288 7.56 17.93 -4.49
CA ALA A 288 8.69 17.49 -3.68
C ALA A 288 9.85 17.06 -4.57
N ALA A 289 11.06 17.59 -4.34
CA ALA A 289 12.26 17.21 -5.12
C ALA A 289 13.03 16.02 -4.51
N ASP A 290 12.80 15.75 -3.23
CA ASP A 290 13.44 14.70 -2.45
C ASP A 290 12.49 14.19 -1.36
N CYS A 291 12.80 13.04 -0.78
CA CYS A 291 11.97 12.36 0.20
C CYS A 291 12.65 12.27 1.57
N ALA A 292 11.85 12.22 2.64
CA ALA A 292 12.36 11.85 3.95
C ALA A 292 12.70 10.35 3.97
N PRO A 293 13.76 9.91 4.65
CA PRO A 293 14.09 8.48 4.76
C PRO A 293 13.07 7.73 5.62
N ALA A 294 12.75 6.49 5.25
CA ALA A 294 11.83 5.59 5.98
C ALA A 294 12.40 4.17 6.17
N GLY A 295 13.65 4.10 6.65
CA GLY A 295 14.33 2.83 6.88
C GLY A 295 14.78 2.16 5.57
N SER A 296 14.80 0.84 5.56
CA SER A 296 15.25 0.03 4.42
C SER A 296 14.41 -1.22 4.26
N GLU A 297 14.40 -1.78 3.05
CA GLU A 297 13.72 -3.03 2.73
C GLU A 297 14.65 -4.05 2.10
N TRP A 298 14.42 -5.33 2.39
CA TRP A 298 15.09 -6.45 1.73
C TRP A 298 14.52 -6.69 0.34
N LEU A 299 15.39 -6.67 -0.67
CA LEU A 299 15.06 -6.89 -2.07
C LEU A 299 15.97 -7.98 -2.65
N LEU A 300 15.50 -8.68 -3.69
CA LEU A 300 16.38 -9.58 -4.45
C LEU A 300 17.41 -8.73 -5.20
N SER A 301 18.69 -9.09 -5.15
CA SER A 301 19.76 -8.35 -5.83
C SER A 301 19.48 -8.15 -7.33
N GLU A 302 18.79 -9.11 -7.97
CA GLU A 302 18.42 -9.06 -9.39
C GLU A 302 17.23 -8.16 -9.72
N SER A 303 16.37 -7.84 -8.73
CA SER A 303 15.26 -6.89 -8.89
C SER A 303 15.72 -5.43 -8.88
N LEU A 304 17.01 -5.19 -8.69
CA LEU A 304 17.60 -3.87 -8.63
C LEU A 304 18.03 -3.48 -10.04
N ALA A 305 17.32 -2.54 -10.65
CA ALA A 305 17.85 -1.88 -11.83
C ALA A 305 19.20 -1.25 -11.47
N PRO A 306 20.26 -1.45 -12.29
CA PRO A 306 21.49 -0.70 -12.08
C PRO A 306 21.15 0.79 -12.10
N LYS A 307 21.68 1.56 -11.15
CA LYS A 307 21.69 3.03 -11.21
C LYS A 307 22.54 3.43 -12.40
N THR A 308 22.00 3.35 -13.61
CA THR A 308 22.60 3.98 -14.78
C THR A 308 22.43 5.47 -14.54
N PRO A 309 23.51 6.23 -14.32
CA PRO A 309 23.39 7.67 -14.17
C PRO A 309 22.71 8.20 -15.43
N ALA A 310 21.70 9.04 -15.24
CA ALA A 310 21.10 9.79 -16.33
C ALA A 310 22.23 10.43 -17.16
N PRO A 311 22.21 10.31 -18.50
CA PRO A 311 23.13 11.06 -19.33
C PRO A 311 23.04 12.54 -18.97
N ALA A 312 24.18 13.17 -18.68
CA ALA A 312 24.19 14.56 -18.23
C ALA A 312 23.51 15.47 -19.27
N GLY A 313 22.56 16.28 -18.83
CA GLY A 313 21.81 17.20 -19.70
C GLY A 313 20.64 16.57 -20.46
N LEU A 314 20.30 15.30 -20.21
CA LEU A 314 19.11 14.64 -20.77
C LEU A 314 18.09 14.30 -19.67
N VAL A 315 16.80 14.30 -20.04
CA VAL A 315 15.72 13.83 -19.18
C VAL A 315 15.92 12.35 -18.87
N ALA A 316 15.83 12.02 -17.59
CA ALA A 316 15.82 10.65 -17.11
C ALA A 316 14.72 10.47 -16.07
N TRP A 317 14.17 9.25 -16.06
CA TRP A 317 13.20 8.81 -15.08
C TRP A 317 13.95 7.92 -14.11
N GLU A 318 14.15 8.41 -12.91
CA GLU A 318 14.93 7.71 -11.89
C GLU A 318 13.97 7.02 -10.93
N GLN A 319 13.97 5.69 -10.91
CA GLN A 319 13.32 4.92 -9.87
C GLN A 319 14.21 4.96 -8.61
N LEU A 320 13.83 5.74 -7.60
CA LEU A 320 14.59 5.88 -6.36
C LEU A 320 14.46 4.61 -5.49
N GLU A 321 13.25 4.06 -5.47
CA GLU A 321 12.87 2.78 -4.87
C GLU A 321 11.65 2.23 -5.65
N PRO A 322 11.23 0.96 -5.44
CA PRO A 322 10.13 0.38 -6.20
C PRO A 322 8.85 1.25 -6.27
N ALA A 323 8.49 1.91 -5.16
CA ALA A 323 7.30 2.76 -5.06
C ALA A 323 7.48 4.22 -5.53
N VAL A 324 8.71 4.73 -5.63
CA VAL A 324 8.97 6.18 -5.78
C VAL A 324 9.88 6.48 -6.96
N TRP A 325 9.41 7.40 -7.80
CA TRP A 325 10.08 7.86 -9.00
C TRP A 325 10.44 9.34 -8.88
N ARG A 326 11.53 9.74 -9.52
CA ARG A 326 11.93 11.13 -9.69
C ARG A 326 12.12 11.44 -11.16
N MET A 327 11.50 12.52 -11.62
CA MET A 327 11.67 12.97 -13.00
C MET A 327 11.26 14.44 -13.19
N PRO A 328 11.79 15.11 -14.23
CA PRO A 328 11.27 16.39 -14.69
C PRO A 328 9.82 16.25 -15.17
N ALA A 329 8.93 17.09 -14.66
CA ALA A 329 7.54 17.12 -15.06
C ALA A 329 7.00 18.55 -15.00
N LEU A 330 6.05 18.85 -15.88
CA LEU A 330 5.42 20.17 -15.94
C LEU A 330 4.06 20.11 -15.23
N PRO A 331 3.79 20.98 -14.24
CA PRO A 331 2.47 21.05 -13.62
C PRO A 331 1.42 21.51 -14.64
N LEU A 332 0.28 20.82 -14.65
CA LEU A 332 -0.88 21.15 -15.47
C LEU A 332 -1.89 21.96 -14.66
N PRO A 333 -2.63 22.90 -15.29
CA PRO A 333 -3.73 23.56 -14.62
C PRO A 333 -4.85 22.55 -14.28
N PRO A 334 -5.72 22.86 -13.30
CA PRO A 334 -6.91 22.05 -13.03
C PRO A 334 -7.84 22.17 -14.25
N LEU A 335 -7.83 21.14 -15.09
CA LEU A 335 -8.62 21.11 -16.32
C LEU A 335 -9.78 20.13 -16.15
N PRO A 336 -10.98 20.47 -16.68
CA PRO A 336 -12.04 19.49 -16.87
C PRO A 336 -11.51 18.30 -17.68
N LEU A 337 -11.90 17.08 -17.28
CA LEU A 337 -11.48 15.83 -17.92
C LEU A 337 -11.71 15.83 -19.43
N GLU A 338 -12.83 16.40 -19.88
CA GLU A 338 -13.23 16.50 -21.30
C GLU A 338 -12.22 17.27 -22.17
N ILE A 339 -11.42 18.17 -21.57
CA ILE A 339 -10.41 18.95 -22.30
C ILE A 339 -9.11 18.16 -22.42
N VAL A 340 -8.77 17.35 -21.42
CA VAL A 340 -7.54 16.54 -21.38
C VAL A 340 -7.74 15.21 -22.10
N ASN A 341 -8.94 14.65 -22.02
CA ASN A 341 -9.37 13.45 -22.69
C ASN A 341 -10.83 13.61 -23.17
N PRO A 342 -11.04 14.06 -24.43
CA PRO A 342 -12.38 14.30 -24.98
C PRO A 342 -13.23 13.03 -25.17
N GLU A 343 -12.67 11.84 -24.94
CA GLU A 343 -13.38 10.55 -24.92
C GLU A 343 -13.60 10.01 -23.49
N ALA A 344 -13.42 10.83 -22.45
CA ALA A 344 -13.56 10.40 -21.06
C ALA A 344 -15.00 9.99 -20.71
N ASP A 345 -15.16 8.74 -20.27
CA ASP A 345 -16.37 8.21 -19.63
C ASP A 345 -16.40 8.60 -18.13
N ASP A 346 -17.56 8.48 -17.48
CA ASP A 346 -17.75 8.75 -16.05
C ASP A 346 -16.82 7.91 -15.16
N ASP A 347 -16.30 6.79 -15.66
CA ASP A 347 -15.33 5.91 -14.99
C ASP A 347 -13.85 6.27 -15.24
N ALA A 348 -13.56 7.31 -16.03
CA ALA A 348 -12.20 7.76 -16.26
C ALA A 348 -11.55 8.34 -14.98
N PRO A 349 -10.24 8.13 -14.75
CA PRO A 349 -9.51 8.81 -13.69
C PRO A 349 -9.54 10.33 -13.91
N PRO A 350 -9.52 11.16 -12.84
CA PRO A 350 -9.43 12.62 -12.95
C PRO A 350 -8.20 13.08 -13.73
N ALA A 351 -8.28 14.30 -14.27
CA ALA A 351 -7.23 14.86 -15.11
C ALA A 351 -5.90 14.87 -14.36
N GLN A 352 -4.82 14.46 -15.04
CA GLN A 352 -3.50 14.37 -14.41
C GLN A 352 -3.00 15.77 -14.04
N LEU A 353 -2.34 15.87 -12.89
CA LEU A 353 -1.78 17.13 -12.40
C LEU A 353 -0.44 17.52 -13.06
N PHE A 354 0.16 16.59 -13.79
CA PHE A 354 1.47 16.75 -14.42
C PHE A 354 1.47 16.08 -15.79
N CYS A 355 2.29 16.60 -16.70
CA CYS A 355 2.72 15.87 -17.89
C CYS A 355 4.22 15.61 -17.84
N HIS A 356 4.67 14.57 -18.55
CA HIS A 356 6.07 14.17 -18.61
C HIS A 356 6.75 14.50 -19.94
N PHE A 357 8.08 14.46 -19.91
CA PHE A 357 8.93 14.53 -21.09
C PHE A 357 9.55 13.16 -21.37
N ALA A 358 9.71 12.85 -22.66
CA ALA A 358 10.36 11.61 -23.09
C ALA A 358 11.80 11.54 -22.53
N VAL A 359 12.21 10.34 -22.13
CA VAL A 359 13.61 10.05 -21.80
C VAL A 359 14.50 10.49 -22.97
N GLU A 360 15.70 10.99 -22.67
CA GLU A 360 16.64 11.51 -23.66
C GLU A 360 16.29 12.87 -24.29
N THR A 361 15.19 13.52 -23.88
CA THR A 361 14.94 14.92 -24.22
C THR A 361 16.02 15.81 -23.60
N ALA A 362 16.56 16.78 -24.35
CA ALA A 362 17.55 17.71 -23.80
C ALA A 362 16.92 18.57 -22.69
N VAL A 363 17.51 18.54 -21.48
CA VAL A 363 17.02 19.32 -20.33
C VAL A 363 17.02 20.82 -20.64
N ALA A 364 17.98 21.29 -21.44
CA ALA A 364 18.07 22.68 -21.87
C ALA A 364 16.90 23.15 -22.76
N THR A 365 16.11 22.23 -23.33
CA THR A 365 14.93 22.57 -24.16
C THR A 365 13.61 22.55 -23.38
N LEU A 366 13.64 22.14 -22.11
CA LEU A 366 12.46 22.09 -21.28
C LEU A 366 11.99 23.50 -20.88
N PRO A 367 10.68 23.69 -20.65
CA PRO A 367 10.20 24.88 -19.96
C PRO A 367 10.92 25.09 -18.61
N PRO A 368 11.13 26.34 -18.15
CA PRO A 368 11.73 26.61 -16.84
C PRO A 368 11.02 25.91 -15.67
N ASP A 369 9.70 25.74 -15.79
CA ASP A 369 8.86 25.16 -14.74
C ASP A 369 8.81 23.61 -14.77
N ALA A 370 9.48 22.98 -15.74
CA ALA A 370 9.60 21.53 -15.83
C ALA A 370 10.70 21.01 -14.89
N LEU A 371 10.47 21.15 -13.59
CA LEU A 371 11.43 20.81 -12.55
C LEU A 371 11.38 19.32 -12.18
N PRO A 372 12.52 18.72 -11.79
CA PRO A 372 12.54 17.38 -11.21
C PRO A 372 11.72 17.32 -9.91
N GLN A 373 10.82 16.35 -9.82
CA GLN A 373 10.02 16.11 -8.62
C GLN A 373 9.72 14.62 -8.44
N LEU A 374 9.21 14.27 -7.27
CA LEU A 374 8.89 12.93 -6.85
C LEU A 374 7.45 12.54 -7.18
N PHE A 375 7.28 11.25 -7.46
CA PHE A 375 6.01 10.65 -7.83
C PHE A 375 5.88 9.26 -7.19
N LEU A 376 4.67 8.92 -6.74
CA LEU A 376 4.32 7.55 -6.41
C LEU A 376 4.00 6.75 -7.68
N ALA A 377 4.37 5.47 -7.68
CA ALA A 377 3.97 4.53 -8.71
C ALA A 377 2.42 4.41 -8.75
N PRO A 378 1.80 4.49 -9.93
CA PRO A 378 0.35 4.35 -10.06
C PRO A 378 -0.07 2.90 -9.83
N PRO A 379 -1.37 2.63 -9.61
CA PRO A 379 -1.88 1.27 -9.60
C PRO A 379 -1.54 0.52 -10.89
N ARG A 380 -1.26 -0.78 -10.76
CA ARG A 380 -0.96 -1.66 -11.91
C ARG A 380 -2.21 -2.20 -12.60
N ASN A 381 -3.37 -2.08 -11.96
CA ASN A 381 -4.66 -2.55 -12.47
C ASN A 381 -5.59 -1.37 -12.80
N PRO A 382 -6.43 -1.48 -13.85
CA PRO A 382 -7.28 -0.39 -14.29
C PRO A 382 -8.37 -0.03 -13.28
N GLU A 383 -8.91 -1.00 -12.54
CA GLU A 383 -10.04 -0.80 -11.63
C GLU A 383 -9.69 0.10 -10.44
N SER A 384 -8.40 0.22 -10.11
CA SER A 384 -7.91 1.09 -9.04
C SER A 384 -7.55 2.50 -9.53
N LEU A 385 -7.43 2.73 -10.85
CA LEU A 385 -6.85 3.97 -11.38
C LEU A 385 -7.64 5.19 -10.94
N LYS A 386 -8.96 5.19 -11.12
CA LYS A 386 -9.81 6.34 -10.77
C LYS A 386 -9.71 6.68 -9.28
N ALA A 387 -10.01 5.71 -8.41
CA ALA A 387 -9.99 5.92 -6.97
C ALA A 387 -8.60 6.29 -6.43
N ALA A 388 -7.52 5.74 -7.01
CA ALA A 388 -6.16 6.11 -6.64
C ALA A 388 -5.80 7.55 -7.03
N HIS A 389 -6.20 7.99 -8.23
CA HIS A 389 -5.97 9.36 -8.66
C HIS A 389 -6.81 10.35 -7.85
N GLU A 390 -8.08 10.05 -7.59
CA GLU A 390 -8.94 10.86 -6.71
C GLU A 390 -8.33 10.98 -5.32
N TRP A 391 -7.90 9.85 -4.73
CA TRP A 391 -7.23 9.84 -3.43
C TRP A 391 -5.94 10.66 -3.45
N ALA A 392 -5.11 10.48 -4.48
CA ALA A 392 -3.82 11.17 -4.57
C ALA A 392 -4.00 12.69 -4.68
N GLN A 393 -4.93 13.14 -5.53
CA GLN A 393 -5.25 14.56 -5.67
C GLN A 393 -5.82 15.14 -4.37
N ALA A 394 -6.74 14.41 -3.72
CA ALA A 394 -7.31 14.79 -2.43
C ALA A 394 -6.26 14.79 -1.30
N ASN A 395 -5.10 14.17 -1.45
CA ASN A 395 -4.05 14.15 -0.42
C ASN A 395 -2.78 14.91 -0.84
N GLY A 396 -2.82 15.67 -1.95
CA GLY A 396 -1.66 16.42 -2.43
C GLY A 396 -0.48 15.54 -2.84
N VAL A 397 -0.73 14.29 -3.20
CA VAL A 397 0.25 13.30 -3.62
C VAL A 397 0.34 13.29 -5.14
N ALA A 398 1.56 13.33 -5.68
CA ALA A 398 1.78 13.24 -7.11
C ALA A 398 1.91 11.78 -7.55
N LEU A 399 1.06 11.34 -8.47
CA LEU A 399 1.23 10.07 -9.16
C LEU A 399 2.06 10.26 -10.41
N LEU A 400 2.87 9.25 -10.73
CA LEU A 400 3.69 9.25 -11.92
C LEU A 400 2.81 9.52 -13.15
N PRO A 401 3.01 10.63 -13.87
CA PRO A 401 2.15 10.97 -14.97
C PRO A 401 2.36 10.01 -16.13
N THR A 402 1.29 9.66 -16.83
CA THR A 402 1.33 8.87 -18.07
C THR A 402 1.18 9.73 -19.31
N ALA A 403 0.66 10.95 -19.18
CA ALA A 403 0.50 11.89 -20.28
C ALA A 403 1.82 12.59 -20.63
N ALA A 404 2.27 12.48 -21.89
CA ALA A 404 3.38 13.27 -22.40
C ALA A 404 2.95 14.73 -22.61
N CYS A 405 3.85 15.69 -22.37
CA CYS A 405 3.59 17.10 -22.62
C CYS A 405 3.46 17.38 -24.13
N SER A 406 2.23 17.37 -24.66
CA SER A 406 1.92 17.75 -26.05
C SER A 406 2.06 19.26 -26.27
N ASP A 407 2.10 19.70 -27.52
CA ASP A 407 2.09 21.15 -27.85
C ASP A 407 0.87 21.87 -27.26
N GLU A 408 -0.27 21.19 -27.17
CA GLU A 408 -1.50 21.71 -26.55
C GLU A 408 -1.34 21.85 -25.04
N LEU A 409 -0.85 20.81 -24.35
CA LEU A 409 -0.59 20.87 -22.91
C LEU A 409 0.52 21.88 -22.58
N LEU A 410 1.52 22.00 -23.44
CA LEU A 410 2.56 23.02 -23.34
C LEU A 410 1.98 24.41 -23.56
N ALA A 411 1.11 24.62 -24.55
CA ALA A 411 0.44 25.90 -24.77
C ALA A 411 -0.45 26.29 -23.58
N LEU A 412 -1.11 25.31 -22.98
CA LEU A 412 -1.99 25.47 -21.83
C LEU A 412 -1.21 25.75 -20.54
N ALA A 413 -0.07 25.08 -20.37
CA ALA A 413 0.87 25.34 -19.29
C ALA A 413 1.59 26.69 -19.47
N ARG A 414 1.88 27.08 -20.72
CA ARG A 414 2.64 28.29 -21.11
C ARG A 414 1.77 29.49 -21.48
N ASP A 415 0.43 29.45 -21.35
CA ASP A 415 -0.45 30.52 -21.83
C ASP A 415 0.03 31.89 -21.32
N PRO A 416 0.62 32.74 -22.18
CA PRO A 416 1.20 34.01 -21.77
C PRO A 416 0.14 35.07 -21.46
N ASN A 417 -1.15 34.79 -21.69
CA ASN A 417 -2.26 35.58 -21.19
C ASN A 417 -2.76 35.11 -19.81
N ARG A 418 -2.18 34.03 -19.27
CA ARG A 418 -2.49 33.54 -17.93
C ARG A 418 -1.85 34.45 -16.90
N VAL A 419 -2.70 35.20 -16.20
CA VAL A 419 -2.23 36.21 -15.26
C VAL A 419 -1.87 35.59 -13.89
N ALA A 420 -2.45 34.43 -13.55
CA ALA A 420 -2.21 33.75 -12.27
C ALA A 420 -2.61 32.26 -12.27
N VAL A 421 -2.00 31.46 -11.38
CA VAL A 421 -2.43 30.13 -10.91
C VAL A 421 -2.79 30.24 -9.45
N TYR A 422 -3.96 29.77 -9.05
CA TYR A 422 -4.36 29.89 -7.64
C TYR A 422 -5.27 28.73 -7.18
N ARG A 423 -4.99 28.20 -5.98
CA ARG A 423 -5.78 27.17 -5.30
C ARG A 423 -5.54 27.19 -3.79
N ILE A 424 -6.56 26.80 -3.02
CA ILE A 424 -6.42 26.47 -1.60
C ILE A 424 -6.18 24.96 -1.50
N ALA A 425 -5.12 24.55 -0.82
CA ALA A 425 -4.74 23.16 -0.62
C ALA A 425 -5.19 22.64 0.76
N THR A 426 -5.03 23.44 1.82
CA THR A 426 -5.57 23.16 3.15
C THR A 426 -6.13 24.45 3.79
N PRO A 427 -7.24 24.39 4.53
CA PRO A 427 -8.14 23.24 4.69
C PRO A 427 -8.80 22.81 3.37
N GLN A 428 -9.34 21.59 3.32
CA GLN A 428 -10.04 21.03 2.17
C GLN A 428 -11.55 21.21 2.27
N ALA A 429 -12.24 21.01 1.15
CA ALA A 429 -13.69 21.09 1.13
C ALA A 429 -14.31 19.99 2.01
N GLY A 430 -15.10 20.39 3.01
CA GLY A 430 -15.73 19.51 3.99
C GLY A 430 -14.97 19.38 5.32
N ASP A 431 -13.74 19.89 5.41
CA ASP A 431 -12.93 19.77 6.62
C ASP A 431 -13.59 20.42 7.83
N THR A 432 -13.46 19.76 8.98
CA THR A 432 -13.78 20.37 10.27
C THR A 432 -12.53 21.03 10.87
N VAL A 433 -12.57 22.34 11.03
CA VAL A 433 -11.43 23.15 11.49
C VAL A 433 -11.69 23.72 12.89
N SER A 434 -10.63 23.91 13.67
CA SER A 434 -10.66 24.52 15.01
C SER A 434 -9.34 25.20 15.33
N GLY A 435 -9.34 26.15 16.28
CA GLY A 435 -8.13 26.88 16.67
C GLY A 435 -7.65 27.88 15.62
N VAL A 436 -6.36 28.19 15.66
CA VAL A 436 -5.68 29.02 14.66
C VAL A 436 -4.88 28.11 13.73
N LEU A 437 -5.18 28.14 12.44
CA LEU A 437 -4.56 27.27 11.44
C LEU A 437 -4.16 28.03 10.17
N PRO A 438 -3.05 27.64 9.51
CA PRO A 438 -2.67 28.23 8.24
C PRO A 438 -3.60 27.73 7.13
N ILE A 439 -4.01 28.65 6.25
CA ILE A 439 -4.55 28.35 4.94
C ILE A 439 -3.35 28.19 4.01
N VAL A 440 -3.09 26.98 3.52
CA VAL A 440 -1.95 26.66 2.63
C VAL A 440 -2.47 26.47 1.22
N GLY A 441 -1.71 26.95 0.23
CA GLY A 441 -2.07 26.77 -1.17
C GLY A 441 -1.10 27.45 -2.11
N THR A 442 -1.56 27.70 -3.33
CA THR A 442 -0.80 28.39 -4.37
C THR A 442 -1.56 29.64 -4.79
N ALA A 443 -0.87 30.76 -4.91
CA ALA A 443 -1.28 31.99 -5.58
C ALA A 443 -0.03 32.49 -6.32
N ASP A 444 0.19 31.95 -7.51
CA ASP A 444 1.38 32.16 -8.33
C ASP A 444 1.05 33.06 -9.52
N PHE A 445 1.75 34.18 -9.65
CA PHE A 445 1.49 35.20 -10.67
C PHE A 445 2.71 36.10 -10.83
N GLU A 446 2.81 36.79 -11.97
CA GLU A 446 3.88 37.76 -12.22
C GLU A 446 3.66 39.04 -11.39
N PRO A 447 4.59 39.40 -10.48
CA PRO A 447 4.50 40.63 -9.71
C PRO A 447 4.46 41.86 -10.61
N GLY A 448 3.46 42.73 -10.41
CA GLY A 448 3.25 43.93 -11.25
C GLY A 448 2.32 43.74 -12.45
N VAL A 449 1.94 42.49 -12.78
CA VAL A 449 0.83 42.19 -13.70
C VAL A 449 -0.46 41.92 -12.92
N VAL A 450 -0.37 41.15 -11.83
CA VAL A 450 -1.43 41.01 -10.81
C VAL A 450 -1.22 42.03 -9.71
N GLN A 451 -2.30 42.62 -9.20
CA GLN A 451 -2.24 43.60 -8.11
C GLN A 451 -2.03 42.91 -6.77
N PHE A 452 -2.82 41.89 -6.48
CA PHE A 452 -2.74 41.07 -5.27
C PHE A 452 -3.63 39.83 -5.36
N TYR A 453 -3.43 38.89 -4.44
CA TYR A 453 -4.44 37.91 -4.06
C TYR A 453 -5.00 38.24 -2.66
N LYS A 454 -6.16 37.66 -2.35
CA LYS A 454 -6.75 37.72 -0.99
C LYS A 454 -7.57 36.47 -0.71
N ILE A 455 -7.73 36.18 0.58
CA ILE A 455 -8.67 35.16 1.05
C ILE A 455 -9.93 35.86 1.58
N GLU A 456 -11.09 35.30 1.28
CA GLU A 456 -12.35 35.74 1.89
C GLU A 456 -13.08 34.57 2.57
N LEU A 457 -13.70 34.87 3.70
CA LEU A 457 -14.60 34.01 4.44
C LEU A 457 -16.05 34.36 4.07
N GLY A 458 -16.78 33.37 3.57
CA GLY A 458 -18.21 33.45 3.29
C GLY A 458 -19.02 32.96 4.50
N ILE A 459 -19.84 33.84 5.05
CA ILE A 459 -20.74 33.59 6.17
C ILE A 459 -22.17 33.46 5.61
N PRO A 460 -22.79 32.26 5.63
CA PRO A 460 -24.15 32.07 5.16
C PRO A 460 -25.15 32.90 5.97
N GLN A 461 -26.08 33.61 5.31
CA GLN A 461 -27.09 34.47 5.96
C GLN A 461 -28.50 33.83 6.00
N GLY A 462 -28.63 32.57 5.57
CA GLY A 462 -29.91 31.88 5.40
C GLY A 462 -30.44 32.01 3.97
N GLY A 463 -30.89 30.90 3.38
CA GLY A 463 -31.20 30.84 1.93
C GLY A 463 -29.93 30.70 1.08
N ALA A 464 -29.92 31.29 -0.12
CA ALA A 464 -28.78 31.25 -1.04
C ALA A 464 -27.78 32.43 -0.85
N ASP A 465 -28.03 33.33 0.12
CA ASP A 465 -27.22 34.53 0.33
C ASP A 465 -26.00 34.25 1.23
N VAL A 466 -24.84 34.75 0.79
CA VAL A 466 -23.55 34.63 1.48
C VAL A 466 -22.93 36.01 1.67
N GLN A 467 -22.59 36.35 2.91
CA GLN A 467 -21.81 37.55 3.22
C GLN A 467 -20.31 37.24 3.16
N TRP A 468 -19.55 37.97 2.35
CA TRP A 468 -18.11 37.78 2.22
C TRP A 468 -17.31 38.80 3.03
N VAL A 469 -16.29 38.31 3.75
CA VAL A 469 -15.38 39.13 4.57
C VAL A 469 -13.95 38.77 4.20
N THR A 470 -13.11 39.76 3.88
CA THR A 470 -11.67 39.53 3.65
C THR A 470 -10.97 39.11 4.93
N LEU A 471 -10.24 37.99 4.87
CA LEU A 471 -9.37 37.52 5.94
C LEU A 471 -8.00 38.18 5.77
N GLY A 472 -7.50 38.79 6.84
CA GLY A 472 -6.18 39.44 6.86
C GLY A 472 -6.06 40.60 5.89
N GLU A 473 -4.92 40.68 5.21
CA GLU A 473 -4.59 41.73 4.25
C GLU A 473 -4.58 41.19 2.81
N THR A 474 -4.45 42.09 1.83
CA THR A 474 -4.18 41.69 0.44
C THR A 474 -2.70 41.40 0.26
N HIS A 475 -2.36 40.36 -0.48
CA HIS A 475 -0.99 39.87 -0.64
C HIS A 475 -0.49 40.10 -2.06
N SER A 476 0.62 40.83 -2.22
CA SER A 476 1.20 41.16 -3.53
C SER A 476 2.36 40.26 -3.95
N ALA A 477 2.87 39.41 -3.06
CA ALA A 477 3.92 38.45 -3.36
C ALA A 477 3.32 37.08 -3.72
N PRO A 478 3.82 36.38 -4.75
CA PRO A 478 3.33 35.05 -5.08
C PRO A 478 3.73 34.04 -4.02
N VAL A 479 2.88 33.02 -3.85
CA VAL A 479 3.08 31.91 -2.90
C VAL A 479 2.83 30.61 -3.64
N VAL A 480 3.77 29.66 -3.57
CA VAL A 480 3.63 28.34 -4.20
C VAL A 480 3.67 27.27 -3.12
N ASN A 481 2.57 26.54 -2.94
CA ASN A 481 2.39 25.51 -1.90
C ASN A 481 2.82 25.99 -0.49
N GLY A 482 2.53 27.25 -0.17
CA GLY A 482 2.91 27.91 1.07
C GLY A 482 1.71 28.46 1.82
N THR A 483 1.95 29.08 2.99
CA THR A 483 0.89 29.74 3.75
C THR A 483 0.39 30.98 3.01
N LEU A 484 -0.89 30.99 2.68
CA LEU A 484 -1.61 32.08 2.03
C LEU A 484 -2.17 33.08 3.05
N GLU A 485 -2.74 32.58 4.16
CA GLU A 485 -3.30 33.41 5.25
C GLU A 485 -3.49 32.56 6.51
N MET A 486 -3.69 33.18 7.67
CA MET A 486 -4.06 32.49 8.91
C MET A 486 -5.58 32.55 9.16
N LEU A 487 -6.20 31.38 9.35
CA LEU A 487 -7.59 31.27 9.77
C LEU A 487 -7.67 31.18 11.30
N HIS A 488 -8.43 32.10 11.90
CA HIS A 488 -8.80 32.08 13.32
C HIS A 488 -10.17 31.43 13.49
N ALA A 489 -10.23 30.10 13.38
CA ALA A 489 -11.50 29.36 13.50
C ALA A 489 -12.07 29.41 14.93
N ASP A 490 -11.21 29.61 15.92
CA ASP A 490 -11.57 29.85 17.33
C ASP A 490 -12.36 31.15 17.58
N ALA A 491 -12.30 32.10 16.64
CA ALA A 491 -13.07 33.34 16.69
C ALA A 491 -14.44 33.23 15.99
N LEU A 492 -14.77 32.08 15.39
CA LEU A 492 -16.00 31.85 14.65
C LEU A 492 -16.98 30.99 15.46
N ALA A 493 -18.28 31.21 15.27
CA ALA A 493 -19.30 30.33 15.85
C ALA A 493 -19.29 28.96 15.12
N PRO A 494 -19.60 27.85 15.81
CA PRO A 494 -19.69 26.55 15.14
C PRO A 494 -20.72 26.56 14.00
N GLY A 495 -20.35 26.02 12.84
CA GLY A 495 -21.19 26.06 11.65
C GLY A 495 -20.42 25.92 10.34
N SER A 496 -21.13 25.93 9.21
CA SER A 496 -20.52 25.85 7.88
C SER A 496 -20.19 27.23 7.32
N TYR A 497 -19.00 27.36 6.76
CA TYR A 497 -18.48 28.58 6.14
C TYR A 497 -17.88 28.25 4.77
N LEU A 498 -17.73 29.27 3.92
CA LEU A 498 -16.98 29.17 2.68
C LEU A 498 -15.63 29.87 2.82
N LEU A 499 -14.58 29.34 2.23
CA LEU A 499 -13.33 30.05 2.01
C LEU A 499 -13.12 30.19 0.52
N ARG A 500 -12.72 31.38 0.06
CA ARG A 500 -12.32 31.56 -1.34
C ARG A 500 -11.01 32.31 -1.47
N LEU A 501 -10.19 31.86 -2.41
CA LEU A 501 -8.99 32.54 -2.85
C LEU A 501 -9.30 33.31 -4.14
N ILE A 502 -9.07 34.61 -4.11
CA ILE A 502 -9.28 35.52 -5.23
C ILE A 502 -7.95 36.10 -5.66
N VAL A 503 -7.71 36.14 -6.96
CA VAL A 503 -6.59 36.90 -7.55
C VAL A 503 -7.15 38.08 -8.35
N VAL A 504 -6.57 39.27 -8.17
CA VAL A 504 -7.10 40.53 -8.72
C VAL A 504 -6.11 41.19 -9.68
N LYS A 505 -6.61 41.54 -10.87
CA LYS A 505 -5.90 42.32 -11.89
C LYS A 505 -6.82 43.44 -12.39
N ASP A 506 -6.30 44.66 -12.47
CA ASP A 506 -7.04 45.82 -13.03
C ASP A 506 -8.43 46.00 -12.40
N SER A 507 -8.53 45.80 -11.08
CA SER A 507 -9.79 45.80 -10.31
C SER A 507 -10.82 44.71 -10.68
N ASN A 508 -10.44 43.73 -11.49
CA ASN A 508 -11.26 42.58 -11.87
C ASN A 508 -10.65 41.28 -11.32
N TYR A 509 -11.49 40.25 -11.16
CA TYR A 509 -11.00 38.92 -10.79
C TYR A 509 -10.32 38.27 -11.98
N VAL A 510 -9.18 37.62 -11.72
CA VAL A 510 -8.50 36.77 -12.70
C VAL A 510 -9.20 35.43 -12.70
N GLY A 511 -10.28 35.26 -13.47
CA GLY A 511 -11.08 34.03 -13.48
C GLY A 511 -12.00 33.87 -12.25
N GLU A 512 -12.54 32.67 -12.06
CA GLU A 512 -13.45 32.34 -10.96
C GLU A 512 -12.70 32.06 -9.65
N PRO A 513 -13.11 32.63 -8.51
CA PRO A 513 -12.46 32.38 -7.22
C PRO A 513 -12.45 30.89 -6.83
N HIS A 514 -11.29 30.37 -6.41
CA HIS A 514 -11.20 28.99 -5.91
C HIS A 514 -11.86 28.91 -4.53
N THR A 515 -13.06 28.32 -4.47
CA THR A 515 -13.93 28.32 -3.29
C THR A 515 -14.08 26.91 -2.73
N ILE A 516 -13.95 26.78 -1.41
CA ILE A 516 -14.15 25.54 -0.65
C ILE A 516 -15.14 25.79 0.49
N GLN A 517 -15.82 24.74 0.95
CA GLN A 517 -16.64 24.78 2.14
C GLN A 517 -15.88 24.18 3.32
N ILE A 518 -15.94 24.78 4.50
CA ILE A 518 -15.37 24.26 5.74
C ILE A 518 -16.43 24.24 6.84
N THR A 519 -16.23 23.41 7.85
CA THR A 519 -17.06 23.38 9.07
C THR A 519 -16.22 23.80 10.25
N VAL A 520 -16.66 24.80 11.02
CA VAL A 520 -16.02 25.16 12.29
C VAL A 520 -16.61 24.26 13.38
N GLY A 521 -15.75 23.49 14.03
CA GLY A 521 -16.11 22.60 15.14
C GLY A 521 -16.47 23.36 16.43
N SER A 522 -17.17 22.68 17.34
CA SER A 522 -17.52 23.18 18.68
C SER A 522 -16.36 23.26 19.64
#